data_AF-A0A662TAT7-F1
#
_entry.id   AF-A0A662TAT7-F1
#
_cell.length_a   1.000
_cell.length_b   1.000
_cell.length_c   1.000
_cell.angle_alpha   90.00
_cell.angle_beta   90.00
_cell.angle_gamma   90.00
#
_symmetry.space_group_name_H-M   'P 1'
#
loop_
_entity.id
_entity.type
_entity.pdbx_description
1 polymer ?
#
loop_
_entity_poly.entity_id
_entity_poly.type
_entity_poly.pdbx_seq_one_letter_code
_entity_poly.pdbx_strand_id
1 'polypeptide(L)' 'MKIHWYRNPQTRLILTGFKGIGYVGYLTIKYLIDNLDSIERIAIAESKYLPPVLTTTKFG' A
#
# COMPACT_ATOMS: atom_id res chain seq x y z
N MET A 1 -8.04 -14.57 -0.17
CA MET A 1 -7.55 -13.21 0.05
C MET A 1 -8.59 -12.47 0.86
N LYS A 2 -8.19 -11.81 1.95
CA LYS A 2 -9.05 -11.01 2.83
C LYS A 2 -8.47 -9.61 2.90
N ILE A 3 -9.31 -8.59 3.02
CA ILE A 3 -8.87 -7.21 3.24
C ILE A 3 -9.35 -6.80 4.62
N HIS A 4 -8.41 -6.41 5.48
CA HIS A 4 -8.67 -5.87 6.81
C HIS A 4 -8.77 -4.36 6.69
N TRP A 5 -9.96 -3.81 6.93
CA TRP A 5 -10.23 -2.38 6.86
C TRP A 5 -10.12 -1.73 8.23
N TYR A 6 -9.34 -0.65 8.34
CA TYR A 6 -9.26 0.20 9.53
C TYR A 6 -10.20 1.40 9.45
N ARG A 7 -10.50 1.86 8.21
CA ARG A 7 -11.43 2.96 7.94
C ARG A 7 -12.15 2.71 6.60
N ASN A 8 -13.39 3.19 6.48
CA ASN A 8 -14.18 3.08 5.26
C ASN A 8 -13.67 4.08 4.19
N PRO A 9 -13.24 3.64 3.00
CA PRO A 9 -12.79 4.54 1.94
C PRO A 9 -13.95 5.37 1.37
N GLN A 10 -13.77 6.69 1.29
CA GLN A 10 -14.70 7.61 0.61
C GLN A 10 -14.17 8.06 -0.77
N THR A 11 -13.24 7.32 -1.37
CA THR A 11 -12.55 7.71 -2.62
C THR A 11 -13.16 7.03 -3.85
N ARG A 12 -13.18 7.76 -4.98
CA ARG A 12 -13.55 7.27 -6.32
C ARG A 12 -12.36 6.81 -7.16
N LEU A 13 -11.12 7.11 -6.75
CA LEU A 13 -9.91 6.79 -7.49
C LEU A 13 -9.01 5.87 -6.69
N ILE A 14 -8.59 4.76 -7.32
CA ILE A 14 -7.62 3.81 -6.79
C ILE A 14 -6.41 3.81 -7.71
N LEU A 15 -5.25 4.11 -7.15
CA LEU A 15 -3.96 3.98 -7.83
C LEU A 15 -3.21 2.77 -7.30
N THR A 16 -2.51 2.05 -8.17
CA THR A 16 -1.74 0.86 -7.81
C THR A 16 -0.34 0.90 -8.39
N GLY A 17 0.63 0.32 -7.66
CA GLY A 17 2.05 0.35 -7.97
C GLY A 17 2.76 -0.83 -7.35
N PHE A 18 2.52 -2.03 -7.88
CA PHE A 18 3.23 -3.23 -7.44
C PHE A 18 4.71 -3.18 -7.88
N LYS A 19 5.55 -3.97 -7.19
CA LYS A 19 6.94 -4.18 -7.58
C LYS A 19 6.99 -4.94 -8.92
N GLY A 20 7.28 -4.22 -9.99
CA GLY A 20 7.41 -4.75 -11.36
C GLY A 20 8.72 -4.31 -12.03
N ILE A 21 8.77 -4.31 -13.36
CA ILE A 21 9.97 -3.94 -14.13
C ILE A 21 10.42 -2.52 -13.77
N GLY A 22 11.69 -2.37 -13.39
CA GLY A 22 12.28 -1.08 -13.05
C GLY A 22 11.72 -0.42 -11.79
N TYR A 23 10.85 -1.10 -11.02
CA TYR A 23 10.19 -0.58 -9.81
C TYR A 23 9.40 0.72 -10.02
N VAL A 24 9.14 1.13 -11.26
CA VAL A 24 8.61 2.46 -11.59
C VAL A 24 7.27 2.71 -10.88
N GLY A 25 6.30 1.80 -11.04
CA GLY A 25 5.00 1.92 -10.40
C GLY A 25 5.08 1.98 -8.87
N TYR A 26 5.91 1.13 -8.26
CA TYR A 26 6.12 1.12 -6.81
C TYR A 26 6.74 2.44 -6.31
N LEU A 27 7.77 2.93 -6.99
CA LEU A 27 8.45 4.18 -6.61
C LEU A 27 7.52 5.38 -6.79
N THR A 28 6.73 5.43 -7.86
CA THR A 28 5.75 6.50 -8.07
C THR A 28 4.70 6.53 -6.95
N ILE A 29 4.10 5.39 -6.60
CA ILE A 29 3.11 5.36 -5.52
C ILE A 29 3.74 5.69 -4.17
N LYS A 30 4.93 5.15 -3.89
CA LYS A 30 5.66 5.48 -2.66
C LYS A 30 5.96 6.98 -2.55
N TYR A 31 6.44 7.58 -3.63
CA TYR A 31 6.69 9.03 -3.69
C TYR A 31 5.42 9.84 -3.41
N LEU A 32 4.28 9.44 -4.00
CA LEU A 32 3.01 10.11 -3.75
C LEU A 32 2.57 9.97 -2.29
N ILE A 33 2.71 8.78 -1.68
CA ILE A 33 2.40 8.56 -0.25
C ILE A 33 3.28 9.44 0.64
N ASP A 34 4.58 9.49 0.35
CA ASP A 34 5.55 10.19 1.20
C ASP A 34 5.43 11.72 1.11
N ASN A 35 4.83 12.27 0.04
CA ASN A 35 4.77 13.71 -0.23
C ASN A 35 3.36 14.32 -0.22
N LEU A 36 2.29 13.52 -0.15
CA LEU A 36 0.93 14.03 -0.02
C LEU A 36 0.51 14.01 1.46
N ASP A 37 0.11 15.18 1.97
CA ASP A 37 -0.18 15.44 3.39
C ASP A 37 -1.31 14.58 4.01
N SER A 38 -1.98 13.72 3.25
CA SER A 38 -3.23 13.07 3.66
C SER A 38 -3.37 11.60 3.25
N ILE A 39 -2.26 10.88 3.01
CA ILE A 39 -2.32 9.44 2.74
C ILE A 39 -2.11 8.62 4.01
N GLU A 40 -3.21 8.17 4.60
CA GLU A 40 -3.23 7.24 5.73
C GLU A 40 -3.41 5.80 5.26
N ARG A 41 -2.83 4.84 5.99
CA ARG A 41 -3.10 3.42 5.76
C ARG A 41 -4.52 3.08 6.22
N ILE A 42 -5.41 2.81 5.27
CA ILE A 42 -6.82 2.47 5.57
C ILE A 42 -7.14 0.98 5.59
N ALA A 43 -6.28 0.14 5.00
CA ALA A 43 -6.48 -1.31 4.94
C ALA A 43 -5.18 -2.08 4.68
N ILE A 44 -5.19 -3.38 5.00
CA ILE A 44 -4.14 -4.35 4.64
C ILE A 44 -4.78 -5.57 3.97
N ALA A 45 -4.16 -6.06 2.89
CA ALA A 45 -4.54 -7.32 2.25
C ALA A 45 -3.79 -8.50 2.89
N GLU A 46 -4.54 -9.50 3.35
CA GLU A 46 -4.03 -10.77 3.85
C GLU A 46 -4.33 -11.89 2.86
N SER A 47 -3.35 -12.75 2.60
CA SER A 47 -3.51 -13.90 1.74
C SER A 47 -2.54 -15.01 2.15
N LYS A 48 -3.03 -16.25 2.17
CA LYS A 48 -2.20 -17.45 2.38
C LYS A 48 -1.13 -17.66 1.30
N TYR A 49 -1.23 -16.93 0.18
CA TYR A 49 -0.28 -16.99 -0.94
C TYR A 49 0.81 -15.92 -0.84
N LEU A 50 0.72 -14.98 0.11
CA LEU A 50 1.80 -14.03 0.36
C LEU A 50 2.88 -14.71 1.21
N PRO A 51 4.19 -14.48 0.92
CA PRO A 51 5.26 -15.00 1.74
C PRO A 51 5.10 -14.53 3.21
N PRO A 52 5.38 -15.39 4.20
CA PRO A 52 5.25 -15.05 5.62
C PRO A 52 6.45 -14.22 6.09
N VAL A 53 6.60 -13.01 5.53
CA VAL A 53 7.70 -12.09 5.84
C VAL A 53 7.19 -10.88 6.62
N LEU A 54 7.92 -10.50 7.66
CA LEU A 54 7.72 -9.25 8.36
C LEU A 54 8.63 -8.19 7.75
N THR A 55 8.04 -7.12 7.23
CA THR A 55 8.79 -5.96 6.77
C THR A 55 8.73 -4.90 7.85
N THR A 56 9.87 -4.53 8.40
CA THR A 56 9.98 -3.39 9.31
C THR A 56 10.17 -2.14 8.46
N THR A 57 9.17 -1.26 8.45
CA THR A 57 9.33 0.10 7.94
C THR A 57 9.90 0.94 9.07
N LYS A 58 11.05 1.61 8.86
CA LYS A 58 11.67 2.53 9.83
C LYS A 58 10.82 3.78 10.16
N PHE A 59 9.61 3.88 9.61
CA PHE A 59 8.66 4.94 9.87
C PHE A 59 7.33 4.29 10.24
N GLY A 60 6.96 4.42 11.52
CA GLY A 60 5.81 3.80 12.17
C GLY A 60 6.24 2.96 13.35
#